data_AF-A0A0A2E5W2-F1
#
_entry.id   AF-A0A0A2E5W2-F1
#
_cell.length_a   1.000
_cell.length_b   1.000
_cell.length_c   1.000
_cell.angle_alpha   90.00
_cell.angle_beta   90.00
_cell.angle_gamma   90.00
#
_symmetry.space_group_name_H-M   'P 1'
#
loop_
_entity.id
_entity.type
_entity.pdbx_description
1 polymer ?
#
loop_
_entity_poly.entity_id
_entity_poly.type
_entity_poly.pdbx_seq_one_letter_code
_entity_poly.pdbx_strand_id
1 'polypeptide(L)'
;MKYKVFYIVFLSFFFVSCSMRYHSEHSPSKKNIYEILSQMPDIECFPDYEYLYPKGDSICIKIIDCGTEIVPYLIDKITDTTQTKVYFSDQTNYKVGDAAVFLLDAIYIYDLSRPSSLFNISDIILENFFDKKPSTYFFQSVYASIFLLNSEEKNDENRKKLQRLLKRQCKAISLN
;
A
#
# COMPACT_ATOMS: atom_id res chain seq x y z
N MET A 1 -16.88 31.85 -57.18
CA MET A 1 -17.00 31.63 -55.72
C MET A 1 -17.63 30.27 -55.47
N LYS A 2 -16.85 29.30 -54.97
CA LYS A 2 -17.26 28.14 -54.14
C LYS A 2 -16.06 27.18 -54.02
N TYR A 3 -15.00 27.63 -53.36
CA TYR A 3 -13.97 26.76 -52.80
C TYR A 3 -14.12 26.82 -51.29
N LYS A 4 -14.82 25.86 -50.72
CA LYS A 4 -14.85 25.65 -49.28
C LYS A 4 -14.86 24.15 -49.00
N VAL A 5 -13.99 23.77 -48.07
CA VAL A 5 -13.93 22.51 -47.32
C VAL A 5 -13.27 21.32 -48.04
N PHE A 6 -11.96 21.42 -48.26
CA PHE A 6 -11.09 20.25 -48.42
C PHE A 6 -9.73 20.55 -47.77
N TYR A 7 -9.69 20.78 -46.45
CA TYR A 7 -8.41 20.95 -45.75
C TYR A 7 -8.46 20.68 -44.23
N ILE A 8 -9.28 19.74 -43.76
CA ILE A 8 -9.24 19.28 -42.35
C ILE A 8 -9.50 17.78 -42.27
N VAL A 9 -8.66 16.95 -42.91
CA VAL A 9 -8.61 15.50 -42.61
C VAL A 9 -7.16 14.98 -42.49
N PHE A 10 -6.15 15.78 -42.82
CA PHE A 10 -4.76 15.28 -42.88
C PHE A 10 -3.86 15.68 -41.69
N LEU A 11 -4.42 16.17 -40.58
CA LEU A 11 -3.65 16.60 -39.41
C LEU A 11 -4.09 15.94 -38.09
N SER A 12 -4.68 14.76 -38.16
CA SER A 12 -5.05 13.95 -36.97
C SER A 12 -4.29 12.63 -36.87
N PHE A 13 -3.36 12.35 -37.78
CA PHE A 13 -2.61 11.08 -37.83
C PHE A 13 -1.17 11.13 -37.27
N PHE A 14 -0.81 12.18 -36.53
CA PHE A 14 0.54 12.34 -35.95
C PHE A 14 0.60 12.52 -34.43
N PHE A 15 -0.50 12.28 -33.70
CA PHE A 15 -0.51 12.27 -32.22
C PHE A 15 -0.83 10.90 -31.60
N VAL A 16 -0.59 9.82 -32.33
CA VAL A 16 -0.65 8.45 -31.79
C VAL A 16 0.73 7.83 -31.95
N SER A 17 1.69 8.22 -31.11
CA SER A 17 2.91 7.45 -30.77
C SER A 17 3.90 8.31 -29.98
N CYS A 18 3.56 8.69 -28.73
CA CYS A 18 4.52 8.96 -27.66
C CYS A 18 3.78 9.43 -26.39
N SER A 19 3.12 8.50 -25.69
CA SER A 19 2.97 8.56 -24.24
C SER A 19 2.21 7.31 -23.76
N MET A 20 2.94 6.22 -23.56
CA MET A 20 2.72 5.21 -22.51
C MET A 20 3.67 4.03 -22.80
N ARG A 21 4.95 4.28 -22.58
CA ARG A 21 5.89 3.25 -22.14
C ARG A 21 6.12 3.51 -20.67
N TYR A 22 5.46 2.77 -19.78
CA TYR A 22 5.77 2.55 -18.36
C TYR A 22 4.57 1.72 -17.85
N HIS A 23 4.64 0.44 -17.49
CA HIS A 23 5.70 -0.33 -16.87
C HIS A 23 6.01 -1.61 -17.68
N SER A 24 7.28 -1.96 -17.79
CA SER A 24 7.66 -3.28 -18.28
C SER A 24 7.28 -4.36 -17.28
N GLU A 25 6.72 -5.44 -17.80
CA GLU A 25 6.39 -6.72 -17.17
C GLU A 25 7.64 -7.44 -16.60
N HIS A 26 8.25 -6.90 -15.55
CA HIS A 26 9.22 -7.64 -14.75
C HIS A 26 8.69 -7.74 -13.33
N SER A 27 8.01 -8.85 -13.06
CA SER A 27 7.77 -9.36 -11.70
C SER A 27 9.09 -9.27 -10.93
N PRO A 28 9.19 -8.45 -9.85
CA PRO A 28 10.41 -8.34 -9.08
C PRO A 28 10.82 -9.71 -8.53
N SER A 29 12.07 -10.10 -8.78
CA SER A 29 12.59 -11.35 -8.23
C SER A 29 12.49 -11.35 -6.69
N LYS A 30 12.31 -12.53 -6.07
CA LYS A 30 12.25 -12.63 -4.59
C LYS A 30 13.44 -11.95 -3.90
N LYS A 31 14.64 -12.06 -4.48
CA LYS A 31 15.86 -11.42 -3.97
C LYS A 31 15.70 -9.89 -3.95
N ASN A 32 15.15 -9.31 -5.02
CA ASN A 32 14.89 -7.88 -5.12
C ASN A 32 13.85 -7.42 -4.09
N ILE A 33 12.78 -8.20 -3.85
CA ILE A 33 11.78 -7.90 -2.82
C ILE A 33 12.42 -7.83 -1.42
N TYR A 34 13.23 -8.81 -1.03
CA TYR A 34 13.89 -8.78 0.29
C TYR A 34 14.84 -7.60 0.45
N GLU A 35 15.55 -7.24 -0.63
CA GLU A 35 16.45 -6.08 -0.64
C GLU A 35 15.68 -4.77 -0.43
N ILE A 36 14.52 -4.61 -1.09
CA ILE A 36 13.65 -3.45 -0.88
C ILE A 36 13.13 -3.43 0.57
N LEU A 37 12.60 -4.55 1.08
CA LEU A 37 12.04 -4.62 2.44
C LEU A 37 13.08 -4.43 3.55
N SER A 38 14.35 -4.74 3.28
CA SER A 38 15.44 -4.49 4.23
C SER A 38 15.67 -3.00 4.51
N GLN A 39 15.23 -2.12 3.60
CA GLN A 39 15.35 -0.66 3.72
C GLN A 39 14.20 -0.04 4.54
N MET A 40 13.17 -0.80 4.92
CA MET A 40 12.03 -0.25 5.66
C MET A 40 12.36 0.54 6.95
N PRO A 41 13.39 0.19 7.74
CA PRO A 41 13.80 1.02 8.88
C PRO A 41 14.19 2.46 8.52
N ASP A 42 14.59 2.69 7.26
CA ASP A 42 15.01 3.99 6.77
C ASP A 42 13.87 4.84 6.21
N ILE A 43 12.61 4.37 6.26
CA ILE A 43 11.46 5.14 5.80
C ILE A 43 11.31 6.40 6.67
N GLU A 44 11.28 7.57 6.03
CA GLU A 44 11.18 8.89 6.66
C GLU A 44 9.76 9.48 6.57
N CYS A 45 8.97 9.08 5.57
CA CYS A 45 7.56 9.45 5.46
C CYS A 45 6.71 8.41 4.72
N PHE A 46 5.43 8.33 5.09
CA PHE A 46 4.46 7.50 4.37
C PHE A 46 3.97 8.19 3.09
N PRO A 47 3.46 7.43 2.10
CA PRO A 47 2.82 8.00 0.92
C PRO A 47 1.70 8.96 1.29
N ASP A 48 1.68 10.13 0.66
CA ASP A 48 0.56 11.07 0.77
C ASP A 48 -0.61 10.59 -0.11
N TYR A 49 -1.74 10.31 0.54
CA TYR A 49 -2.97 9.84 -0.11
C TYR A 49 -3.80 10.98 -0.75
N GLU A 50 -3.52 12.26 -0.43
CA GLU A 50 -4.32 13.39 -0.90
C GLU A 50 -4.13 13.70 -2.39
N TYR A 51 -3.04 13.24 -3.03
CA TYR A 51 -2.66 13.66 -4.38
C TYR A 51 -2.49 12.55 -5.43
N LEU A 52 -2.95 11.31 -5.17
CA LEU A 52 -2.98 10.18 -6.14
C LEU A 52 -1.63 9.80 -6.79
N TYR A 53 -0.52 10.43 -6.40
CA TYR A 53 0.85 10.13 -6.83
C TYR A 53 1.74 10.25 -5.59
N PRO A 54 2.53 9.22 -5.22
CA PRO A 54 3.23 9.25 -3.95
C PRO A 54 4.39 10.26 -4.01
N LYS A 55 4.16 11.48 -3.54
CA LYS A 55 5.22 12.27 -2.91
C LYS A 55 5.48 11.64 -1.54
N GLY A 56 6.11 10.48 -1.54
CA GLY A 56 6.48 9.74 -0.35
C GLY A 56 7.94 9.32 -0.38
N ASP A 57 8.38 8.65 0.67
CA ASP A 57 9.72 8.07 0.73
C ASP A 57 9.96 7.15 -0.48
N SER A 58 11.15 7.26 -1.10
CA SER A 58 11.52 6.44 -2.26
C SER A 58 11.43 4.93 -1.99
N ILE A 59 11.60 4.50 -0.73
CA ILE A 59 11.45 3.12 -0.29
C ILE A 59 9.97 2.70 -0.37
N CYS A 60 9.05 3.54 0.10
CA CYS A 60 7.61 3.31 -0.01
C CYS A 60 7.17 3.16 -1.48
N ILE A 61 7.68 4.02 -2.36
CA ILE A 61 7.38 3.96 -3.80
C ILE A 61 7.85 2.63 -4.40
N LYS A 62 9.11 2.22 -4.13
CA LYS A 62 9.64 0.93 -4.59
C LYS A 62 8.78 -0.26 -4.12
N ILE A 63 8.29 -0.20 -2.89
CA ILE A 63 7.42 -1.25 -2.34
C ILE A 63 6.08 -1.28 -3.08
N ILE A 64 5.46 -0.12 -3.29
CA ILE A 64 4.17 -0.01 -4.01
C ILE A 64 4.31 -0.46 -5.46
N ASP A 65 5.41 -0.11 -6.13
CA ASP A 65 5.70 -0.51 -7.51
C ASP A 65 5.84 -2.04 -7.69
N CYS A 66 6.11 -2.79 -6.62
CA CYS A 66 6.10 -4.25 -6.65
C CYS A 66 4.67 -4.84 -6.75
N GLY A 67 3.63 -4.04 -6.51
CA GLY A 67 2.23 -4.44 -6.59
C GLY A 67 1.88 -5.61 -5.66
N THR A 68 0.96 -6.48 -6.09
CA THR A 68 0.48 -7.61 -5.27
C THR A 68 1.55 -8.63 -4.89
N GLU A 69 2.68 -8.70 -5.62
CA GLU A 69 3.72 -9.70 -5.39
C GLU A 69 4.46 -9.52 -4.05
N ILE A 70 4.53 -8.29 -3.54
CA ILE A 70 5.19 -7.98 -2.27
C ILE A 70 4.32 -8.26 -1.04
N VAL A 71 3.00 -8.43 -1.23
CA VAL A 71 2.00 -8.55 -0.15
C VAL A 71 2.33 -9.67 0.84
N PRO A 72 2.68 -10.91 0.44
CA PRO A 72 3.01 -11.97 1.40
C PRO A 72 4.20 -11.59 2.29
N TYR A 73 5.18 -10.88 1.73
CA TYR A 73 6.38 -10.47 2.43
C TYR A 73 6.12 -9.30 3.39
N LEU A 74 5.25 -8.35 3.02
CA LEU A 74 4.78 -7.31 3.93
C LEU A 74 3.99 -7.89 5.11
N ILE A 75 3.13 -8.89 4.87
CA ILE A 75 2.40 -9.57 5.94
C ILE A 75 3.37 -10.20 6.96
N ASP A 76 4.46 -10.80 6.48
CA ASP A 76 5.51 -11.34 7.36
C ASP A 76 6.20 -10.25 8.21
N LYS A 77 6.24 -9.00 7.72
CA LYS A 77 6.82 -7.85 8.43
C LYS A 77 5.92 -7.22 9.49
N ILE A 78 4.62 -7.54 9.57
CA ILE A 78 3.67 -6.90 10.53
C ILE A 78 4.10 -7.01 12.00
N THR A 79 4.83 -8.07 12.36
CA THR A 79 5.34 -8.30 13.71
C THR A 79 6.76 -7.77 13.93
N ASP A 80 7.37 -7.14 12.93
CA ASP A 80 8.70 -6.55 13.03
C ASP A 80 8.65 -5.28 13.90
N THR A 81 9.40 -5.29 14.99
CA THR A 81 9.42 -4.21 15.98
C THR A 81 10.55 -3.21 15.76
N THR A 82 11.35 -3.38 14.71
CA THR A 82 12.40 -2.43 14.34
C THR A 82 11.81 -1.05 14.10
N GLN A 83 12.41 0.00 14.63
CA GLN A 83 11.93 1.37 14.44
C GLN A 83 12.19 1.84 13.01
N THR A 84 11.26 2.62 12.48
CA THR A 84 11.45 3.46 11.29
C THR A 84 11.88 4.86 11.70
N LYS A 85 12.21 5.73 10.74
CA LYS A 85 12.43 7.16 11.01
C LYS A 85 11.14 7.97 11.04
N VAL A 86 9.98 7.38 10.71
CA VAL A 86 8.68 8.05 10.77
C VAL A 86 8.23 8.19 12.23
N TYR A 87 7.79 9.38 12.61
CA TYR A 87 7.29 9.68 13.94
C TYR A 87 5.76 9.51 14.04
N PHE A 88 5.30 8.80 15.06
CA PHE A 88 3.92 8.81 15.52
C PHE A 88 3.79 9.81 16.66
N SER A 89 3.28 11.01 16.35
CA SER A 89 3.23 12.13 17.29
C SER A 89 4.63 12.47 17.83
N ASP A 90 4.72 13.31 18.85
CA ASP A 90 5.99 13.75 19.46
C ASP A 90 6.60 12.70 20.42
N GLN A 91 6.12 11.45 20.40
CA GLN A 91 6.39 10.48 21.47
C GLN A 91 7.15 9.22 21.05
N THR A 92 6.89 8.66 19.86
CA THR A 92 7.54 7.40 19.44
C THR A 92 7.61 7.27 17.93
N ASN A 93 8.58 6.49 17.45
CA ASN A 93 8.68 6.13 16.04
C ASN A 93 7.71 4.98 15.71
N TYR A 94 7.16 5.02 14.51
CA TYR A 94 6.50 3.86 13.93
C TYR A 94 7.50 2.70 13.78
N LYS A 95 7.05 1.48 14.01
CA LYS A 95 7.80 0.24 13.77
C LYS A 95 7.67 -0.18 12.29
N VAL A 96 8.59 -1.01 11.80
CA VAL A 96 8.55 -1.61 10.45
C VAL A 96 7.22 -2.35 10.25
N GLY A 97 6.69 -2.99 11.29
CA GLY A 97 5.37 -3.62 11.23
C GLY A 97 4.22 -2.63 11.03
N ASP A 98 4.34 -1.38 11.50
CA ASP A 98 3.34 -0.33 11.23
C ASP A 98 3.41 0.12 9.77
N ALA A 99 4.64 0.39 9.29
CA ALA A 99 4.89 0.71 7.91
C ALA A 99 4.35 -0.39 6.96
N ALA A 100 4.53 -1.66 7.32
CA ALA A 100 4.00 -2.77 6.54
C ALA A 100 2.47 -2.72 6.39
N VAL A 101 1.73 -2.39 7.45
CA VAL A 101 0.26 -2.27 7.37
C VAL A 101 -0.15 -1.10 6.49
N PHE A 102 0.46 0.07 6.66
CA PHE A 102 0.13 1.23 5.83
C PHE A 102 0.48 1.02 4.36
N LEU A 103 1.58 0.33 4.06
CA LEU A 103 1.95 -0.01 2.69
C LEU A 103 1.02 -1.05 2.07
N LEU A 104 0.48 -1.99 2.86
CA LEU A 104 -0.57 -2.90 2.38
C LEU A 104 -1.85 -2.13 2.00
N ASP A 105 -2.26 -1.15 2.83
CA ASP A 105 -3.39 -0.26 2.51
C ASP A 105 -3.12 0.57 1.25
N ALA A 106 -1.91 1.13 1.13
CA ALA A 106 -1.49 1.89 -0.04
C ALA A 106 -1.50 1.05 -1.31
N ILE A 107 -0.95 -0.17 -1.29
CA ILE A 107 -0.97 -1.08 -2.44
C ILE A 107 -2.43 -1.34 -2.86
N TYR A 108 -3.34 -1.59 -1.91
CA TYR A 108 -4.76 -1.77 -2.23
C TYR A 108 -5.37 -0.54 -2.92
N ILE A 109 -5.07 0.68 -2.44
CA ILE A 109 -5.57 1.94 -3.02
C ILE A 109 -4.99 2.22 -4.41
N TYR A 110 -3.68 2.02 -4.60
CA TYR A 110 -3.00 2.32 -5.87
C TYR A 110 -3.24 1.23 -6.93
N ASP A 111 -3.43 -0.02 -6.51
CA ASP A 111 -3.67 -1.15 -7.41
C ASP A 111 -5.15 -1.33 -7.80
N LEU A 112 -6.03 -0.34 -7.50
CA LEU A 112 -7.43 -0.33 -7.96
C LEU A 112 -7.58 -0.37 -9.49
N SER A 113 -6.49 -0.14 -10.24
CA SER A 113 -6.44 -0.31 -11.70
C SER A 113 -6.23 -1.77 -12.15
N ARG A 114 -5.89 -2.70 -11.24
CA ARG A 114 -5.78 -4.13 -11.52
C ARG A 114 -6.90 -4.89 -10.81
N PRO A 115 -7.67 -5.74 -11.50
CA PRO A 115 -8.78 -6.50 -10.91
C PRO A 115 -8.35 -7.62 -9.94
N SER A 116 -7.10 -7.66 -9.50
CA SER A 116 -6.59 -8.66 -8.54
C SER A 116 -7.01 -8.32 -7.11
N SER A 117 -8.26 -8.70 -6.78
CA SER A 117 -8.83 -9.20 -5.51
C SER A 117 -8.02 -9.14 -4.20
N LEU A 118 -7.26 -8.08 -3.91
CA LEU A 118 -6.69 -7.88 -2.58
C LEU A 118 -7.80 -7.54 -1.59
N PHE A 119 -7.66 -8.05 -0.37
CA PHE A 119 -8.55 -7.69 0.73
C PHE A 119 -8.30 -6.24 1.15
N ASN A 120 -9.36 -5.55 1.55
CA ASN A 120 -9.25 -4.24 2.17
C ASN A 120 -8.78 -4.41 3.63
N ILE A 121 -7.57 -3.94 3.95
CA ILE A 121 -7.00 -4.10 5.30
C ILE A 121 -7.78 -3.31 6.36
N SER A 122 -8.34 -2.17 5.97
CA SER A 122 -9.21 -1.35 6.82
C SER A 122 -10.46 -2.14 7.23
N ASP A 123 -11.08 -2.86 6.29
CA ASP A 123 -12.25 -3.69 6.59
C ASP A 123 -11.90 -4.89 7.49
N ILE A 124 -10.77 -5.57 7.23
CA ILE A 124 -10.30 -6.66 8.10
C ILE A 124 -10.09 -6.17 9.53
N ILE A 125 -9.46 -5.02 9.71
CA ILE A 125 -9.24 -4.44 11.03
C ILE A 125 -10.58 -4.12 11.70
N LEU A 126 -11.50 -3.46 10.99
CA LEU A 126 -12.80 -3.11 11.54
C LEU A 126 -13.61 -4.32 11.97
N GLU A 127 -13.72 -5.34 11.13
CA GLU A 127 -14.53 -6.54 11.41
C GLU A 127 -13.97 -7.41 12.54
N ASN A 128 -12.66 -7.37 12.77
CA ASN A 128 -12.00 -8.29 13.70
C ASN A 128 -11.56 -7.64 15.02
N PHE A 129 -11.57 -6.31 15.10
CA PHE A 129 -11.13 -5.56 16.28
C PHE A 129 -12.20 -4.62 16.83
N PHE A 130 -13.34 -4.43 16.14
CA PHE A 130 -14.48 -3.69 16.65
C PHE A 130 -15.77 -4.50 16.57
N ASP A 131 -16.55 -4.49 17.66
CA ASP A 131 -17.90 -5.05 17.66
C ASP A 131 -18.91 -4.17 16.90
N LYS A 132 -18.61 -2.86 16.78
CA LYS A 132 -19.42 -1.87 16.05
C LYS A 132 -18.51 -0.94 15.25
N LYS A 133 -18.75 -0.84 13.93
CA LYS A 133 -18.02 0.05 13.04
C LYS A 133 -18.23 1.51 13.49
N PRO A 134 -17.16 2.30 13.73
CA PRO A 134 -17.29 3.71 14.13
C PRO A 134 -17.93 4.55 13.02
N SER A 135 -18.66 5.60 13.40
CA SER A 135 -19.46 6.45 12.49
C SER A 135 -18.62 7.43 11.65
N THR A 136 -17.43 7.80 12.11
CA THR A 136 -16.43 8.57 11.37
C THR A 136 -15.13 7.77 11.32
N TYR A 137 -14.65 7.50 10.10
CA TYR A 137 -13.49 6.63 9.90
C TYR A 137 -12.29 7.40 9.38
N PHE A 138 -11.27 7.52 10.23
CA PHE A 138 -9.90 7.83 9.80
C PHE A 138 -9.07 6.57 10.10
N PHE A 139 -8.57 5.92 9.05
CA PHE A 139 -7.84 4.66 9.18
C PHE A 139 -6.69 4.77 10.17
N GLN A 140 -5.90 5.85 10.10
CA GLN A 140 -4.75 6.05 11.01
C GLN A 140 -5.19 6.14 12.47
N SER A 141 -6.31 6.81 12.78
CA SER A 141 -6.81 6.93 14.16
C SER A 141 -7.29 5.59 14.71
N VAL A 142 -7.96 4.80 13.87
CA VAL A 142 -8.42 3.46 14.22
C VAL A 142 -7.23 2.51 14.38
N TYR A 143 -6.24 2.61 13.51
CA TYR A 143 -5.01 1.85 13.62
C TYR A 143 -4.27 2.17 14.93
N ALA A 144 -4.10 3.46 15.23
CA ALA A 144 -3.38 3.89 16.42
C ALA A 144 -4.04 3.37 17.71
N SER A 145 -5.37 3.40 17.81
CA SER A 145 -6.08 2.92 19.00
C SER A 145 -5.95 1.41 19.24
N ILE A 146 -5.65 0.62 18.21
CA ILE A 146 -5.47 -0.84 18.32
C ILE A 146 -3.99 -1.22 18.49
N PHE A 147 -3.09 -0.58 17.75
CA PHE A 147 -1.73 -1.08 17.56
C PHE A 147 -0.63 -0.19 18.16
N LEU A 148 -0.97 1.00 18.66
CA LEU A 148 -0.01 1.99 19.17
C LEU A 148 -0.35 2.49 20.58
N LEU A 149 -1.63 2.77 20.87
CA LEU A 149 -2.07 3.45 22.09
C LEU A 149 -2.48 2.51 23.24
N ASN A 150 -2.16 1.21 23.15
CA ASN A 150 -2.31 0.25 24.25
C ASN A 150 -0.95 -0.08 24.91
N SER A 151 -0.94 -1.03 25.84
CA SER A 151 0.31 -1.62 26.33
C SER A 151 1.07 -2.31 25.20
N GLU A 152 2.40 -2.36 25.31
CA GLU A 152 3.26 -3.01 24.32
C GLU A 152 2.87 -4.48 24.09
N GLU A 153 2.60 -5.22 25.17
CA GLU A 153 2.11 -6.60 25.10
C GLU A 153 0.82 -6.69 24.28
N LYS A 154 -0.15 -5.79 24.53
CA LYS A 154 -1.41 -5.80 23.80
C LYS A 154 -1.24 -5.45 22.32
N ASN A 155 -0.38 -4.48 22.02
CA ASN A 155 -0.04 -4.10 20.66
C ASN A 155 0.60 -5.29 19.91
N ASP A 156 1.50 -6.03 20.54
CA ASP A 156 2.15 -7.21 19.96
C ASP A 156 1.18 -8.37 19.73
N GLU A 157 0.28 -8.63 20.68
CA GLU A 157 -0.82 -9.59 20.51
C GLU A 157 -1.70 -9.24 19.32
N ASN A 158 -2.08 -7.96 19.21
CA ASN A 158 -2.92 -7.46 18.13
C ASN A 158 -2.21 -7.61 16.78
N ARG A 159 -0.91 -7.28 16.68
CA ARG A 159 -0.10 -7.49 15.46
C ARG A 159 -0.06 -8.95 15.04
N LYS A 160 0.20 -9.87 16.00
CA LYS A 160 0.17 -11.33 15.74
C LYS A 160 -1.22 -11.82 15.31
N LYS A 161 -2.29 -11.26 15.87
CA LYS A 161 -3.68 -11.55 15.44
C LYS A 161 -3.90 -11.06 14.01
N LEU A 162 -3.54 -9.82 13.69
CA LEU A 162 -3.70 -9.23 12.36
C LEU A 162 -2.91 -10.02 11.30
N GLN A 163 -1.64 -10.33 11.54
CA GLN A 163 -0.82 -11.13 10.63
C GLN A 163 -1.47 -12.48 10.32
N ARG A 164 -2.01 -13.18 11.34
CA ARG A 164 -2.71 -14.46 11.13
C ARG A 164 -3.97 -14.31 10.27
N LEU A 165 -4.75 -13.25 10.48
CA LEU A 165 -5.95 -12.96 9.68
C LEU A 165 -5.59 -12.72 8.21
N LEU A 166 -4.58 -11.89 7.95
CA LEU A 166 -4.14 -11.56 6.60
C LEU A 166 -3.56 -12.78 5.87
N LYS A 167 -2.77 -13.62 6.57
CA LYS A 167 -2.29 -14.89 6.01
C LYS A 167 -3.43 -15.83 5.61
N ARG A 168 -4.52 -15.86 6.37
CA ARG A 168 -5.70 -16.68 6.03
C ARG A 168 -6.40 -16.13 4.79
N GLN A 169 -6.57 -14.82 4.69
CA GLN A 169 -7.18 -14.18 3.53
C GLN A 169 -6.35 -14.37 2.25
N CYS A 170 -5.04 -14.17 2.29
CA CYS A 170 -4.15 -14.46 1.16
C CYS A 170 -4.28 -15.92 0.67
N LYS A 171 -4.33 -16.88 1.59
CA LYS A 171 -4.50 -18.30 1.23
C LYS A 171 -5.85 -18.56 0.55
N ALA A 172 -6.93 -17.96 1.04
CA ALA A 172 -8.25 -18.09 0.44
C ALA A 172 -8.29 -17.52 -0.98
N ILE A 173 -7.62 -16.38 -1.22
CA ILE A 173 -7.51 -15.77 -2.56
C ILE A 173 -6.67 -16.63 -3.50
N SER A 174 -5.56 -17.20 -3.03
CA SER A 174 -4.67 -18.05 -3.86
C SER A 174 -5.26 -19.40 -4.29
N LEU A 175 -6.41 -19.79 -3.73
CA LEU A 175 -7.09 -21.05 -4.01
C LEU A 175 -8.30 -20.90 -4.96
N ASN A 176 -8.68 -19.66 -5.30
CA ASN A 176 -9.76 -19.33 -6.23
C ASN A 176 -9.19 -18.87 -7.57
#